data_AF-A0A157ZS33-F1
#
_entry.id   AF-A0A157ZS33-F1
#
_cell.length_a   1.000
_cell.length_b   1.000
_cell.length_c   1.000
_cell.angle_alpha   90.00
_cell.angle_beta   90.00
_cell.angle_gamma   90.00
#
_symmetry.space_group_name_H-M   'P 1'
#
loop_
_entity.id
_entity.type
_entity.pdbx_description
1 polymer ?
#
loop_
_entity_poly.entity_id
_entity_poly.type
_entity_poly.pdbx_seq_one_letter_code
_entity_poly.pdbx_strand_id
1 'polypeptide(L)'
;MSRHLTPVEWLGIEERYRSGAPAKTLAFEYGVAPNTIRKRASRESWRTRDGSKPASALDRLEHLTARLERLAVALEEVRKTI
;
A
#
# COMPACT_ATOMS: atom_id res chain seq x y z
N MET A 1 9.78 7.25 19.80
CA MET A 1 11.21 7.21 19.42
C MET A 1 11.32 6.51 18.08
N SER A 2 11.92 7.15 17.08
CA SER A 2 12.13 6.53 15.77
C SER A 2 13.40 5.70 15.82
N ARG A 3 13.34 4.41 15.52
CA ARG A 3 14.54 3.58 15.35
C ARG A 3 15.40 4.19 14.25
N HIS A 4 16.67 4.45 14.55
CA HIS A 4 17.65 4.88 13.56
C HIS A 4 18.10 3.66 12.78
N LEU A 5 17.52 3.50 11.58
CA LEU A 5 17.94 2.46 10.65
C LEU A 5 19.29 2.82 10.03
N THR A 6 20.16 1.83 9.98
CA THR A 6 21.47 1.88 9.31
C THR A 6 21.31 2.03 7.79
N PRO A 7 22.35 2.49 7.07
CA PRO A 7 22.32 2.55 5.61
C PRO A 7 21.99 1.21 4.94
N VAL A 8 22.50 0.10 5.49
CA VAL A 8 22.27 -1.26 4.96
C VAL A 8 20.81 -1.68 5.12
N GLU A 9 20.18 -1.40 6.28
CA GLU A 9 18.75 -1.66 6.48
C GLU A 9 17.89 -0.86 5.49
N TRP A 10 18.29 0.39 5.20
CA TRP A 10 17.57 1.20 4.22
C TRP A 10 17.66 0.67 2.79
N LEU A 11 18.83 0.15 2.40
CA LEU A 11 18.99 -0.51 1.09
C LEU A 11 18.08 -1.74 0.98
N GLY A 12 17.99 -2.55 2.05
CA GLY A 12 17.08 -3.71 2.08
C GLY A 12 15.60 -3.32 2.01
N ILE A 13 15.20 -2.24 2.68
CA ILE A 13 13.83 -1.70 2.59
C ILE A 13 13.55 -1.20 1.17
N GLU A 14 14.48 -0.47 0.56
CA GLU A 14 14.35 0.06 -0.80
C GLU A 14 14.18 -1.06 -1.83
N GLU A 15 15.03 -2.10 -1.78
CA GLU A 15 14.95 -3.24 -2.69
C GLU A 15 13.58 -3.92 -2.60
N ARG A 16 13.12 -4.23 -1.38
CA ARG A 16 11.82 -4.86 -1.17
C ARG A 16 10.65 -3.96 -1.53
N TYR A 17 10.76 -2.65 -1.29
CA TYR A 17 9.75 -1.68 -1.70
C TYR A 17 9.63 -1.63 -3.23
N ARG A 18 10.76 -1.61 -3.96
CA ARG A 18 10.78 -1.66 -5.43
C ARG A 18 10.25 -2.97 -5.99
N SER A 19 10.38 -4.07 -5.26
CA SER A 19 9.75 -5.35 -5.61
C SER A 19 8.26 -5.42 -5.25
N GLY A 20 7.65 -4.32 -4.78
CA GLY A 20 6.21 -4.23 -4.51
C GLY A 20 5.79 -4.50 -3.07
N ALA A 21 6.74 -4.66 -2.13
CA ALA A 21 6.40 -4.89 -0.73
C ALA A 21 5.69 -3.64 -0.13
N PRO A 22 4.60 -3.83 0.64
CA PRO A 22 3.88 -2.70 1.24
C PRO A 22 4.73 -1.97 2.28
N ALA A 23 4.70 -0.63 2.24
CA ALA A 23 5.37 0.21 3.23
C ALA A 23 4.96 -0.11 4.68
N LYS A 24 3.71 -0.55 4.91
CA LYS A 24 3.21 -0.92 6.24
C LYS A 24 3.88 -2.18 6.77
N THR A 25 4.09 -3.18 5.90
CA THR A 25 4.76 -4.43 6.26
C THR A 25 6.24 -4.18 6.57
N LEU A 26 6.93 -3.45 5.69
CA LEU A 26 8.33 -3.07 5.91
C LEU A 26 8.50 -2.24 7.19
N ALA A 27 7.58 -1.33 7.45
CA ALA A 27 7.60 -0.51 8.66
C ALA A 27 7.46 -1.33 9.94
N PHE A 28 6.57 -2.32 9.93
CA PHE A 28 6.40 -3.24 11.04
C PHE A 28 7.68 -4.07 11.29
N GLU A 29 8.23 -4.68 10.24
CA GLU A 29 9.44 -5.52 10.33
C GLU A 29 10.67 -4.75 10.84
N TYR A 30 10.86 -3.52 10.36
CA TYR A 30 12.02 -2.70 10.70
C TYR A 30 11.77 -1.76 11.90
N GLY A 31 10.60 -1.82 12.53
CA GLY A 31 10.27 -1.03 13.72
C GLY A 31 10.25 0.49 13.46
N VAL A 32 9.78 0.92 12.29
CA VAL A 32 9.65 2.33 11.92
C VAL A 32 8.21 2.67 11.56
N ALA A 33 7.87 3.95 11.47
CA ALA A 33 6.55 4.35 11.02
C ALA A 33 6.39 4.12 9.50
N PRO A 34 5.23 3.64 9.02
CA PRO A 34 4.95 3.50 7.58
C PRO A 34 5.14 4.80 6.79
N ASN A 35 4.86 5.95 7.43
CA ASN A 35 5.06 7.26 6.83
C ASN A 35 6.54 7.57 6.57
N THR A 36 7.46 7.06 7.39
CA THR A 36 8.90 7.24 7.20
C THR A 36 9.34 6.59 5.89
N ILE A 37 8.87 5.37 5.62
CA ILE A 37 9.18 4.65 4.39
C ILE A 37 8.55 5.37 3.17
N ARG A 38 7.28 5.80 3.25
CA ARG A 38 6.64 6.53 2.14
C ARG A 38 7.30 7.87 1.82
N LYS A 39 7.65 8.66 2.84
CA LYS A 39 8.37 9.93 2.66
C LYS A 39 9.72 9.71 2.01
N ARG A 40 10.46 8.71 2.47
CA ARG A 40 11.76 8.37 1.88
C ARG A 40 11.61 7.89 0.44
N ALA A 41 10.68 6.98 0.18
CA ALA A 41 10.39 6.48 -1.16
C ALA A 41 10.02 7.61 -2.14
N SER A 42 9.24 8.59 -1.70
CA SER A 42 8.92 9.77 -2.50
C SER A 42 10.14 10.66 -2.74
N ARG A 43 10.96 10.90 -1.71
CA ARG A 43 12.15 11.76 -1.78
C ARG A 43 13.24 11.17 -2.67
N GLU A 44 13.42 9.85 -2.59
CA GLU A 44 14.46 9.10 -3.30
C GLU A 44 13.92 8.43 -4.58
N SER A 45 12.70 8.80 -4.99
CA SER A 45 12.06 8.34 -6.23
C SER A 45 12.04 6.82 -6.40
N TRP A 46 11.75 6.09 -5.33
CA TRP A 46 11.60 4.64 -5.37
C TRP A 46 10.35 4.28 -6.20
N ARG A 47 10.58 3.75 -7.40
CA ARG A 47 9.53 3.21 -8.27
C ARG A 47 9.48 1.70 -8.14
N THR A 48 8.28 1.14 -8.13
CA THR A 48 8.13 -0.30 -8.35
C THR A 48 8.63 -0.64 -9.75
N ARG A 49 9.11 -1.86 -9.97
CA ARG A 49 9.60 -2.30 -11.30
C ARG A 49 8.56 -2.13 -12.41
N ASP A 50 7.28 -2.08 -12.04
CA ASP A 50 6.14 -1.97 -12.95
C ASP A 50 5.77 -0.49 -13.22
N GLY A 51 6.52 0.48 -12.68
CA GLY A 51 6.31 1.92 -12.87
C GLY A 51 5.12 2.51 -12.10
N SER A 52 4.35 1.69 -11.39
CA SER A 52 3.18 2.09 -10.63
C SER A 52 3.57 2.74 -9.28
N LYS A 53 2.91 3.83 -8.89
CA LYS A 53 2.95 4.27 -7.49
C LYS A 53 2.36 3.13 -6.65
N PRO A 54 2.95 2.76 -5.50
CA PRO A 54 2.39 1.71 -4.67
C PRO A 54 1.05 2.17 -4.11
N ALA A 55 -0.05 1.74 -4.73
CA ALA A 55 -1.40 1.84 -4.19
C ALA A 55 -1.42 1.10 -2.84
N SER A 56 -1.86 1.78 -1.77
CA SER A 56 -1.86 1.15 -0.46
C SER A 56 -2.84 -0.02 -0.42
N ALA A 57 -2.58 -1.00 0.44
CA ALA A 57 -3.49 -2.13 0.63
C ALA A 57 -4.86 -1.67 1.19
N LEU A 58 -4.88 -0.58 1.96
CA LEU A 58 -6.11 0.05 2.41
C LEU A 58 -6.87 0.66 1.22
N ASP A 59 -6.19 1.41 0.34
CA ASP A 59 -6.81 1.98 -0.87
C ASP A 59 -7.39 0.88 -1.78
N ARG A 60 -6.68 -0.25 -1.91
CA ARG A 60 -7.15 -1.40 -2.69
C ARG A 60 -8.36 -2.05 -2.05
N LEU A 61 -8.35 -2.25 -0.73
CA LEU A 61 -9.46 -2.86 0.00
C LEU A 61 -10.68 -1.94 0.03
N GLU A 62 -10.52 -0.65 0.29
CA GLU A 62 -11.59 0.36 0.22
C GLU A 62 -12.24 0.39 -1.16
N HIS A 63 -11.44 0.34 -2.21
CA HIS A 63 -11.96 0.32 -3.58
C HIS A 63 -12.76 -0.95 -3.90
N LEU A 64 -12.30 -2.10 -3.39
CA LEU A 64 -12.99 -3.37 -3.56
C LEU A 64 -14.32 -3.41 -2.77
N THR A 65 -14.34 -2.91 -1.54
CA THR A 65 -15.55 -2.83 -0.72
C THR A 65 -16.61 -1.94 -1.38
N ALA A 66 -16.25 -0.73 -1.82
CA ALA A 66 -17.17 0.18 -2.50
C ALA A 66 -17.71 -0.36 -3.84
N ARG A 67 -17.01 -1.31 -4.47
CA ARG A 67 -17.48 -1.99 -5.68
C ARG A 67 -18.51 -3.06 -5.35
N LEU A 68 -18.31 -3.82 -4.27
CA LEU A 68 -19.23 -4.88 -3.84
C LEU A 68 -20.58 -4.32 -3.38
N GLU A 69 -20.59 -3.21 -2.63
CA GLU A 69 -21.82 -2.55 -2.14
C GLU A 69 -22.73 -2.11 -3.29
N ARG A 70 -22.16 -1.50 -4.34
CA ARG A 70 -22.93 -1.06 -5.52
C ARG A 70 -23.56 -2.22 -6.27
N LEU A 71 -22.88 -3.35 -6.36
CA LEU A 71 -23.41 -4.56 -7.01
C LEU A 71 -24.55 -5.16 -6.19
N ALA A 72 -24.45 -5.18 -4.86
CA ALA A 72 -25.51 -5.66 -4.00
C ALA A 72 -26.81 -4.85 -4.19
N VAL A 73 -26.71 -3.51 -4.17
CA VAL A 73 -27.87 -2.62 -4.41
C VAL A 73 -28.48 -2.86 -5.79
N ALA A 74 -27.66 -2.93 -6.84
CA ALA A 74 -28.14 -3.18 -8.19
C ALA A 74 -28.88 -4.52 -8.32
N LEU A 75 -28.40 -5.57 -7.64
CA LEU A 75 -29.07 -6.88 -7.63
C LEU A 75 -30.40 -6.85 -6.89
N GLU A 76 -30.51 -6.07 -5.80
CA GLU A 76 -31.78 -5.90 -5.09
C GLU A 76 -32.84 -5.18 -5.92
N GLU A 77 -32.45 -4.15 -6.66
CA GLU A 77 -33.36 -3.42 -7.56
C GLU A 77 -33.82 -4.29 -8.74
N VAL A 78 -32.91 -5.06 -9.33
CA VAL A 78 -33.28 -6.04 -10.37
C VAL A 78 -34.28 -7.06 -9.81
N ARG A 79 -34.06 -7.56 -8.58
CA ARG A 79 -34.96 -8.51 -7.93
C ARG A 79 -36.37 -7.94 -7.65
N LYS A 80 -36.51 -6.63 -7.41
CA LYS A 80 -37.82 -5.98 -7.19
C LYS A 80 -38.59 -5.74 -8.49
N THR A 81 -37.91 -5.78 -9.64
CA THR A 81 -38.46 -5.44 -10.96
C THR A 81 -39.03 -6.68 -11.68
N ILE A 82 -38.80 -7.88 -11.15
CA ILE A 82 -39.25 -9.19 -11.68
C ILE A 82 -40.25 -9.78 -10.70
#